data_AF-A0A2S8W7A5-F1
#
_entry.id   AF-A0A2S8W7A5-F1
#
_cell.length_a   1.000
_cell.length_b   1.000
_cell.length_c   1.000
_cell.angle_alpha   90.00
_cell.angle_beta   90.00
_cell.angle_gamma   90.00
#
_symmetry.space_group_name_H-M   'P 1'
#
loop_
_entity.id
_entity.type
_entity.pdbx_description
1 polymer ?
#
loop_
_entity_poly.entity_id
_entity_poly.type
_entity_poly.pdbx_seq_one_letter_code
_entity_poly.pdbx_strand_id
1 'polypeptide(L)'
;MNRRFSFPNPFGPVDSGSTAAAMARLSARGFWLWGAVGLMQAGLVWYASDVSYAEFRGATTGFAVFFALIAGVLGWAQWRRPSRILPVFGLAWALYELSSTGVSLLVGAPLGVAGVPAWGGMIAAAAMLVCAVLHVGGLRGSAALSRGNLKA
;
A
#
# COMPACT_ATOMS: atom_id res chain seq x y z
N MET A 1 21.71 14.04 -21.18
CA MET A 1 20.27 13.70 -21.03
C MET A 1 19.93 13.60 -19.54
N ASN A 2 19.04 14.48 -19.07
CA ASN A 2 18.68 14.68 -17.66
C ASN A 2 17.97 13.47 -17.03
N ARG A 3 18.71 12.51 -16.43
CA ARG A 3 18.14 11.44 -15.58
C ARG A 3 17.77 11.93 -14.17
N ARG A 4 17.17 13.12 -14.02
CA ARG A 4 16.98 13.70 -12.67
C ARG A 4 15.76 13.16 -11.90
N PHE A 5 14.73 12.62 -12.56
CA PHE A 5 13.52 12.11 -11.86
C PHE A 5 12.79 11.01 -12.64
N SER A 6 13.44 9.87 -12.88
CA SER A 6 12.71 8.69 -13.38
C SER A 6 12.22 7.87 -12.20
N PHE A 7 10.90 7.77 -12.04
CA PHE A 7 10.31 6.81 -11.12
C PHE A 7 10.72 5.38 -11.53
N PRO A 8 11.20 4.53 -10.61
CA PRO A 8 11.65 3.19 -10.98
C PRO A 8 10.49 2.38 -11.57
N ASN A 9 10.66 1.85 -12.79
CA ASN A 9 9.65 0.97 -13.40
C ASN A 9 9.55 -0.35 -12.61
N PRO A 10 8.41 -0.65 -11.97
CA PRO A 10 8.23 -1.87 -11.15
C PRO A 10 8.44 -3.18 -11.94
N PHE A 11 8.23 -3.13 -13.26
CA PHE A 11 8.39 -4.25 -14.20
C PHE A 11 9.66 -4.15 -15.06
N GLY A 12 10.45 -3.07 -14.87
CA GLY A 12 11.71 -2.87 -15.59
C GLY A 12 12.80 -3.87 -15.19
N PRO A 13 13.92 -3.90 -15.94
CA PRO A 13 15.07 -4.73 -15.61
C PRO A 13 15.80 -4.24 -14.34
N VAL A 14 16.53 -5.14 -13.68
CA VAL A 14 17.26 -4.86 -12.42
C VAL A 14 18.76 -5.07 -12.66
N ASP A 15 19.39 -4.09 -13.30
CA ASP A 15 20.73 -4.25 -13.90
C ASP A 15 21.89 -3.83 -12.99
N SER A 16 21.60 -3.07 -11.92
CA SER A 16 22.60 -2.51 -11.02
C SER A 16 22.16 -2.54 -9.56
N GLY A 17 23.12 -2.48 -8.63
CA GLY A 17 22.83 -2.36 -7.20
C GLY A 17 21.98 -1.13 -6.86
N SER A 18 22.25 -0.01 -7.51
CA SER A 18 21.47 1.23 -7.37
C SER A 18 20.02 1.09 -7.84
N THR A 19 19.79 0.41 -8.96
CA THR A 19 18.43 0.13 -9.48
C THR A 19 17.70 -0.83 -8.56
N ALA A 20 18.38 -1.87 -8.07
CA ALA A 20 17.81 -2.83 -7.13
C ALA A 20 17.38 -2.16 -5.82
N ALA A 21 18.20 -1.26 -5.27
CA ALA A 21 17.88 -0.50 -4.07
C ALA A 21 16.71 0.47 -4.28
N ALA A 22 16.67 1.17 -5.42
CA ALA A 22 15.56 2.05 -5.76
C ALA A 22 14.24 1.29 -5.91
N MET A 23 14.27 0.11 -6.57
CA MET A 23 13.11 -0.77 -6.70
C MET A 23 12.69 -1.35 -5.35
N ALA A 24 13.64 -1.79 -4.51
CA ALA A 24 13.35 -2.35 -3.19
C ALA A 24 12.59 -1.36 -2.28
N ARG A 25 12.88 -0.06 -2.43
CA ARG A 25 12.21 1.06 -1.74
C ARG A 25 10.80 1.35 -2.27
N LEU A 26 10.38 0.81 -3.41
CA LEU A 26 9.00 0.95 -3.88
C LEU A 26 8.01 0.34 -2.88
N SER A 27 8.35 -0.80 -2.27
CA SER A 27 7.51 -1.43 -1.24
C SER A 27 7.29 -0.54 -0.02
N ALA A 28 8.29 0.25 0.39
CA ALA A 28 8.13 1.24 1.45
C ALA A 28 7.09 2.32 1.08
N ARG A 29 7.11 2.79 -0.17
CA ARG A 29 6.11 3.73 -0.69
C ARG A 29 4.70 3.09 -0.74
N GLY A 30 4.61 1.80 -1.05
CA GLY A 30 3.36 1.04 -0.99
C GLY A 30 2.76 1.05 0.42
N PHE A 31 3.57 0.75 1.44
CA PHE A 31 3.11 0.84 2.83
C PHE A 31 2.69 2.26 3.24
N TRP A 32 3.45 3.30 2.85
CA TRP A 32 3.05 4.67 3.17
C TRP A 32 1.78 5.11 2.46
N LEU A 33 1.58 4.68 1.20
CA LEU A 33 0.33 4.91 0.48
C LEU A 33 -0.85 4.23 1.19
N TRP A 34 -0.68 2.98 1.62
CA TRP A 34 -1.69 2.28 2.41
C TRP A 34 -2.04 3.03 3.70
N GLY A 35 -1.03 3.46 4.46
CA GLY A 35 -1.26 4.24 5.68
C GLY A 35 -1.95 5.58 5.42
N ALA A 36 -1.57 6.30 4.37
CA ALA A 36 -2.19 7.56 3.99
C ALA A 36 -3.67 7.38 3.61
N VAL A 37 -4.02 6.30 2.90
CA VAL A 37 -5.40 5.96 2.57
C VAL A 37 -6.20 5.59 3.80
N GLY A 38 -5.61 4.85 4.75
CA GLY A 38 -6.24 4.59 6.05
C GLY A 38 -6.57 5.89 6.79
N LEU A 39 -5.61 6.83 6.88
CA LEU A 39 -5.84 8.13 7.51
C LEU A 39 -6.90 8.96 6.77
N MET A 40 -6.93 8.89 5.45
CA MET A 40 -8.01 9.50 4.65
C MET A 40 -9.37 8.91 5.05
N GLN A 41 -9.51 7.58 5.10
CA GLN A 41 -10.75 6.92 5.52
C GLN A 41 -11.17 7.27 6.95
N ALA A 42 -10.20 7.39 7.87
CA ALA A 42 -10.43 7.90 9.22
C ALA A 42 -10.99 9.33 9.18
N GLY A 43 -10.45 10.22 8.33
CA GLY A 43 -11.04 11.55 8.13
C GLY A 43 -12.46 11.48 7.59
N LEU A 44 -12.70 10.63 6.58
CA LEU A 44 -14.01 10.54 5.92
C LEU A 44 -15.13 10.11 6.88
N VAL A 45 -14.89 9.18 7.81
CA VAL A 45 -15.94 8.76 8.75
C VAL A 45 -16.36 9.88 9.72
N TRP A 46 -15.47 10.84 10.00
CA TRP A 46 -15.80 12.01 10.85
C TRP A 46 -16.43 13.16 10.09
N TYR A 47 -15.97 13.42 8.86
CA TYR A 47 -16.36 14.61 8.09
C TYR A 47 -17.43 14.34 7.02
N ALA A 48 -17.79 13.08 6.76
CA ALA A 48 -18.96 12.77 5.96
C ALA A 48 -20.23 13.28 6.66
N SER A 49 -21.08 13.96 5.90
CA SER A 49 -22.31 14.60 6.40
C SER A 49 -23.44 13.63 6.74
N ASP A 50 -23.24 12.33 6.56
CA ASP A 50 -24.25 11.31 6.80
C ASP A 50 -24.27 10.90 8.29
N VAL A 51 -25.41 11.11 8.92
CA VAL A 51 -25.64 10.82 10.35
C VAL A 51 -25.57 9.32 10.65
N SER A 52 -25.84 8.46 9.66
CA SER A 52 -25.72 7.00 9.80
C SER A 52 -24.28 6.53 10.04
N TYR A 53 -23.28 7.36 9.73
CA TYR A 53 -21.88 7.02 9.98
C TYR A 53 -21.43 7.28 11.41
N ALA A 54 -22.24 7.97 12.22
CA ALA A 54 -21.87 8.37 13.57
C ALA A 54 -21.51 7.17 14.47
N GLU A 55 -22.22 6.05 14.34
CA GLU A 55 -21.98 4.84 15.13
C GLU A 55 -20.64 4.16 14.80
N PHE A 56 -20.12 4.34 13.59
CA PHE A 56 -18.87 3.71 13.13
C PHE A 56 -17.62 4.54 13.42
N ARG A 57 -17.77 5.83 13.79
CA ARG A 57 -16.64 6.76 13.96
C ARG A 57 -15.54 6.22 14.85
N GLY A 58 -15.88 5.74 16.05
CA GLY A 58 -14.89 5.25 17.00
C GLY A 58 -14.12 4.04 16.46
N ALA A 59 -14.85 2.99 16.05
CA ALA A 59 -14.27 1.74 15.59
C ALA A 59 -13.46 1.90 14.29
N THR A 60 -14.05 2.53 13.26
CA THR A 60 -13.40 2.73 11.95
C THR A 60 -12.17 3.62 12.06
N THR A 61 -12.24 4.70 12.84
CA THR A 61 -11.08 5.58 13.06
C THR A 61 -9.98 4.86 13.81
N GLY A 62 -10.31 4.17 14.91
CA GLY A 62 -9.33 3.42 15.70
C GLY A 62 -8.61 2.37 14.86
N PHE A 63 -9.37 1.59 14.10
CA PHE A 63 -8.84 0.60 13.15
C PHE A 63 -7.92 1.24 12.11
N ALA A 64 -8.39 2.29 11.42
CA ALA A 64 -7.65 2.93 10.35
C ALA A 64 -6.35 3.60 10.84
N VAL A 65 -6.38 4.25 12.00
CA VAL A 65 -5.18 4.85 12.63
C VAL A 65 -4.19 3.77 13.06
N PHE A 66 -4.66 2.69 13.69
CA PHE A 66 -3.81 1.58 14.09
C PHE A 66 -3.07 0.96 12.89
N PHE A 67 -3.79 0.69 11.81
CA PHE A 67 -3.18 0.17 10.58
C PHE A 67 -2.26 1.19 9.91
N ALA A 68 -2.60 2.48 9.91
CA ALA A 68 -1.72 3.51 9.39
C ALA A 68 -0.38 3.61 10.14
N LEU A 69 -0.40 3.42 11.46
CA LEU A 69 0.83 3.36 12.28
C LEU A 69 1.67 2.13 11.91
N ILE A 70 1.04 0.95 11.81
CA ILE A 70 1.73 -0.28 11.37
C ILE A 70 2.34 -0.06 9.99
N ALA A 71 1.55 0.43 9.03
CA ALA A 71 2.01 0.71 7.67
C ALA A 71 3.19 1.70 7.66
N GLY A 72 3.13 2.75 8.48
CA GLY A 72 4.23 3.70 8.68
C GLY A 72 5.52 3.02 9.14
N VAL A 73 5.43 2.17 10.16
CA VAL A 73 6.57 1.40 10.71
C VAL A 73 7.13 0.41 9.69
N LEU A 74 6.27 -0.36 9.02
CA LEU A 74 6.69 -1.32 7.99
C LEU A 74 7.35 -0.61 6.80
N GLY A 75 6.79 0.50 6.35
CA GLY A 75 7.36 1.32 5.29
C GLY A 75 8.72 1.90 5.69
N TRP A 76 8.85 2.39 6.92
CA TRP A 76 10.13 2.86 7.46
C TRP A 76 11.17 1.74 7.56
N ALA A 77 10.80 0.58 8.09
CA ALA A 77 11.68 -0.58 8.18
C ALA A 77 12.18 -1.02 6.80
N GLN A 78 11.27 -1.13 5.82
CA GLN A 78 11.61 -1.46 4.44
C GLN A 78 12.49 -0.40 3.77
N TRP A 79 12.31 0.88 4.11
CA TRP A 79 13.14 1.96 3.58
C TRP A 79 14.57 1.90 4.10
N ARG A 80 14.73 1.65 5.41
CA ARG A 80 16.03 1.59 6.10
C ARG A 80 16.80 0.32 5.77
N ARG A 81 16.12 -0.83 5.77
CA ARG A 81 16.72 -2.15 5.54
C ARG A 81 15.80 -2.98 4.64
N PRO A 82 15.95 -2.87 3.32
CA PRO A 82 15.09 -3.59 2.39
C PRO A 82 15.17 -5.10 2.60
N SER A 83 14.02 -5.71 2.85
CA SER A 83 13.88 -7.15 3.04
C SER A 83 12.93 -7.73 1.99
N ARG A 84 13.02 -9.05 1.75
CA ARG A 84 12.08 -9.75 0.85
C ARG A 84 10.73 -10.03 1.51
N ILE A 85 10.71 -10.16 2.84
CA ILE A 85 9.52 -10.56 3.60
C ILE A 85 8.46 -9.46 3.56
N LEU A 86 8.85 -8.20 3.77
CA LEU A 86 7.90 -7.09 3.82
C LEU A 86 7.13 -6.89 2.50
N PRO A 87 7.76 -6.85 1.31
CA PRO A 87 7.03 -6.83 0.04
C PRO A 87 6.07 -8.02 -0.15
N VAL A 88 6.42 -9.23 0.31
CA VAL A 88 5.52 -10.40 0.23
C VAL A 88 4.29 -10.19 1.12
N PHE A 89 4.50 -9.75 2.36
CA PHE A 89 3.40 -9.40 3.26
C PHE A 89 2.50 -8.32 2.67
N GLY A 90 3.08 -7.22 2.18
CA GLY A 90 2.31 -6.12 1.58
C GLY A 90 1.54 -6.55 0.33
N LEU A 91 2.12 -7.42 -0.51
CA LEU A 91 1.43 -7.98 -1.66
C LEU A 91 0.26 -8.88 -1.23
N ALA A 92 0.47 -9.76 -0.26
CA ALA A 92 -0.60 -10.62 0.26
C ALA A 92 -1.75 -9.79 0.85
N TRP A 93 -1.43 -8.74 1.60
CA TRP A 93 -2.42 -7.81 2.14
C TRP A 93 -3.20 -7.09 1.05
N ALA A 94 -2.51 -6.50 0.06
CA ALA A 94 -3.16 -5.82 -1.04
C ALA A 94 -4.09 -6.74 -1.84
N LEU A 95 -3.67 -7.99 -2.09
CA LEU A 95 -4.50 -8.98 -2.77
C LEU A 95 -5.72 -9.37 -1.91
N TYR A 96 -5.55 -9.54 -0.60
CA TYR A 96 -6.67 -9.79 0.31
C TYR A 96 -7.71 -8.67 0.27
N GLU A 97 -7.30 -7.40 0.34
CA GLU A 97 -8.19 -6.24 0.29
C GLU A 97 -8.93 -6.15 -1.05
N LEU A 98 -8.22 -6.39 -2.16
CA LEU A 98 -8.80 -6.38 -3.50
C LEU A 98 -9.79 -7.53 -3.70
N SER A 99 -9.46 -8.73 -3.23
CA SER A 99 -10.37 -9.88 -3.26
C SER A 99 -11.60 -9.65 -2.40
N SER A 100 -11.45 -9.11 -1.20
CA SER A 100 -12.56 -8.76 -0.30
C SER A 100 -13.48 -7.70 -0.93
N THR A 101 -12.88 -6.70 -1.59
CA THR A 101 -13.64 -5.70 -2.37
C THR A 101 -14.38 -6.35 -3.53
N GLY A 102 -13.72 -7.25 -4.28
CA GLY A 102 -14.32 -7.97 -5.39
C GLY A 102 -15.52 -8.83 -4.96
N VAL A 103 -15.40 -9.55 -3.85
CA VAL A 103 -16.52 -10.31 -3.27
C VAL A 103 -17.65 -9.37 -2.88
N SER A 104 -17.35 -8.23 -2.25
CA SER A 104 -18.35 -7.25 -1.85
C SER A 104 -19.15 -6.73 -3.05
N LEU A 105 -18.48 -6.47 -4.18
CA LEU A 105 -19.14 -6.08 -5.44
C LEU A 105 -20.06 -7.20 -5.97
N LEU A 106 -19.62 -8.45 -5.93
CA LEU A 106 -20.37 -9.60 -6.46
C LEU A 106 -21.65 -9.89 -5.67
N VAL A 107 -21.61 -9.69 -4.35
CA VAL A 107 -22.74 -9.98 -3.46
C VAL A 107 -23.60 -8.75 -3.15
N GLY A 108 -23.25 -7.59 -3.72
CA GLY A 108 -23.94 -6.33 -3.46
C GLY A 108 -23.76 -5.79 -2.03
N ALA A 109 -22.67 -6.17 -1.34
CA ALA A 109 -22.36 -5.65 -0.02
C ALA A 109 -21.74 -4.24 -0.09
N PRO A 110 -21.86 -3.43 0.99
CA PRO A 110 -21.20 -2.14 1.08
C PRO A 110 -19.69 -2.23 0.81
N LEU A 111 -19.15 -1.27 0.04
CA LEU A 111 -17.74 -1.24 -0.32
C LEU A 111 -16.91 -0.49 0.72
N GLY A 112 -15.82 -1.12 1.15
CA GLY A 112 -14.88 -0.54 2.09
C GLY A 112 -15.30 -0.72 3.55
N VAL A 113 -14.65 0.04 4.44
CA VAL A 113 -14.89 -0.04 5.88
C VAL A 113 -16.22 0.65 6.22
N ALA A 114 -16.97 0.10 7.17
CA ALA A 114 -18.22 0.68 7.63
C ALA A 114 -18.04 2.16 8.03
N GLY A 115 -19.03 3.00 7.68
CA GLY A 115 -18.98 4.44 7.93
C GLY A 115 -18.15 5.26 6.93
N VAL A 116 -17.61 4.65 5.88
CA VAL A 116 -16.91 5.35 4.80
C VAL A 116 -17.82 5.43 3.56
N PRO A 117 -17.94 6.60 2.90
CA PRO A 117 -18.66 6.70 1.63
C PRO A 117 -18.11 5.74 0.57
N ALA A 118 -18.98 5.19 -0.29
CA ALA A 118 -18.59 4.20 -1.30
C ALA A 118 -17.44 4.68 -2.22
N TRP A 119 -17.40 5.97 -2.56
CA TRP A 119 -16.31 6.55 -3.35
C TRP A 119 -14.97 6.52 -2.62
N GLY A 120 -14.97 6.64 -1.28
CA GLY A 120 -13.78 6.47 -0.45
C GLY A 120 -13.30 5.01 -0.47
N GLY A 121 -14.23 4.05 -0.50
CA GLY A 121 -13.95 2.64 -0.74
C GLY A 121 -13.30 2.40 -2.11
N MET A 122 -13.79 3.04 -3.17
CA MET A 122 -13.19 2.94 -4.51
C MET A 122 -11.77 3.49 -4.57
N ILE A 123 -11.49 4.63 -3.90
CA ILE A 123 -10.14 5.18 -3.80
C ILE A 123 -9.22 4.19 -3.08
N ALA A 124 -9.70 3.56 -2.00
CA ALA A 124 -8.91 2.57 -1.27
C ALA A 124 -8.59 1.35 -2.14
N ALA A 125 -9.56 0.83 -2.89
CA ALA A 125 -9.34 -0.27 -3.83
C ALA A 125 -8.32 0.09 -4.93
N ALA A 126 -8.44 1.28 -5.52
CA ALA A 126 -7.48 1.77 -6.51
C ALA A 126 -6.07 1.91 -5.92
N ALA A 127 -5.95 2.41 -4.69
CA ALA A 127 -4.68 2.50 -4.00
C ALA A 127 -4.08 1.12 -3.70
N MET A 128 -4.90 0.10 -3.38
CA MET A 128 -4.42 -1.26 -3.19
C MET A 128 -3.86 -1.87 -4.49
N LEU A 129 -4.43 -1.57 -5.65
CA LEU A 129 -3.84 -1.95 -6.94
C LEU A 129 -2.45 -1.34 -7.13
N VAL A 130 -2.31 -0.04 -6.81
CA VAL A 130 -1.01 0.64 -6.85
C VAL A 130 -0.04 0.00 -5.85
N CYS A 131 -0.47 -0.26 -4.62
CA CYS A 131 0.35 -0.92 -3.60
C CYS A 131 0.85 -2.29 -4.08
N ALA A 132 -0.02 -3.12 -4.68
CA ALA A 132 0.36 -4.42 -5.24
C ALA A 132 1.50 -4.29 -6.25
N VAL A 133 1.39 -3.35 -7.20
CA VAL A 133 2.44 -3.08 -8.19
C VAL A 133 3.74 -2.62 -7.52
N LEU A 134 3.66 -1.73 -6.52
CA LEU A 134 4.83 -1.25 -5.79
C LEU A 134 5.51 -2.37 -4.99
N HIS A 135 4.74 -3.28 -4.39
CA HIS A 135 5.27 -4.44 -3.68
C HIS A 135 5.90 -5.46 -4.63
N VAL A 136 5.38 -5.66 -5.84
CA VAL A 136 6.05 -6.46 -6.88
C VAL A 136 7.42 -5.88 -7.23
N GLY A 137 7.50 -4.58 -7.51
CA GLY A 137 8.78 -3.90 -7.74
C GLY A 137 9.73 -4.02 -6.55
N GLY A 138 9.20 -3.82 -5.34
CA GLY A 138 9.93 -3.97 -4.09
C GLY A 138 10.49 -5.37 -3.84
N LEU A 139 9.72 -6.41 -4.16
CA LEU A 139 10.13 -7.80 -4.04
C LEU A 139 11.26 -8.12 -5.02
N ARG A 140 11.12 -7.70 -6.29
CA ARG A 140 12.15 -7.90 -7.33
C ARG A 140 13.46 -7.21 -6.94
N GLY A 141 13.39 -5.95 -6.49
CA GLY A 141 14.56 -5.21 -6.03
C GLY A 141 15.24 -5.85 -4.82
N SER A 142 14.45 -6.23 -3.80
CA SER A 142 14.97 -6.86 -2.58
C SER A 142 15.57 -8.25 -2.84
N ALA A 143 14.98 -9.01 -3.77
CA ALA A 143 15.52 -10.29 -4.20
C ALA A 143 16.84 -10.13 -4.96
N ALA A 144 16.94 -9.14 -5.85
CA ALA A 144 18.17 -8.87 -6.58
C ALA A 144 19.33 -8.47 -5.65
N LEU A 145 19.06 -7.56 -4.68
CA LEU A 145 20.05 -7.18 -3.65
C LEU A 145 20.57 -8.39 -2.87
N SER A 146 19.67 -9.31 -2.51
CA SER A 146 20.04 -10.47 -1.70
C SER A 146 20.84 -11.54 -2.44
N ARG A 147 20.82 -11.54 -3.78
CA ARG A 147 21.59 -12.48 -4.60
C ARG A 147 23.04 -12.05 -4.77
N GLY A 148 23.41 -10.82 -4.41
CA GLY A 148 24.81 -10.35 -4.40
C GLY A 148 25.51 -10.19 -5.75
N ASN A 149 24.91 -10.64 -6.85
CA ASN A 149 25.55 -10.70 -8.18
C ASN A 149 25.43 -9.41 -9.01
N LEU A 150 25.14 -8.28 -8.39
CA LEU A 150 24.93 -7.01 -9.10
C LEU A 150 26.23 -6.20 -9.12
N LYS A 151 26.53 -5.60 -10.28
CA LYS A 151 27.59 -4.59 -10.37
C LYS A 151 27.23 -3.41 -9.46
N ALA A 152 28.22 -2.96 -8.69
CA ALA A 152 28.10 -1.80 -7.80
C ALA A 152 27.73 -0.54 -8.60
#